data_AF-A0A832C6Y4-F1
#
_entry.id   AF-A0A832C6Y4-F1
#
_cell.length_a   1.000
_cell.length_b   1.000
_cell.length_c   1.000
_cell.angle_alpha   90.00
_cell.angle_beta   90.00
_cell.angle_gamma   90.00
#
_symmetry.space_group_name_H-M   'P 1'
#
loop_
_entity.id
_entity.type
_entity.pdbx_description
1 polymer ?
#
loop_
_entity_poly.entity_id
_entity_poly.type
_entity_poly.pdbx_seq_one_letter_code
_entity_poly.pdbx_strand_id
1 'polypeptide(L)'
;MNSQYLYQHQQGFSLLEVVLAMTILSLAMIPIAKSLSGSLNIGFDGQRLASQCYLAQAKMEEILAQEFDLMANASGTEILGVNIPWQVTVSLYDGDGDSIGEPDLKYIRLKAGDIQLETLRFRAL
;
A
#
# COMPACT_ATOMS: atom_id res chain seq x y z
N MET A 1 68.25 -14.53 -20.12
CA MET A 1 67.00 -13.98 -19.56
C MET A 1 66.61 -12.78 -20.41
N ASN A 2 65.71 -12.95 -21.38
CA ASN A 2 65.25 -11.87 -22.24
C ASN A 2 64.01 -11.24 -21.61
N SER A 3 64.18 -10.05 -21.05
CA SER A 3 63.10 -9.17 -20.59
C SER A 3 62.34 -8.67 -21.82
N GLN A 4 61.20 -9.29 -22.13
CA GLN A 4 60.26 -8.74 -23.09
C GLN A 4 59.61 -7.49 -22.48
N TYR A 5 60.00 -6.33 -22.98
CA TYR A 5 59.36 -5.06 -22.64
C TYR A 5 57.92 -5.09 -23.16
N LEU A 6 56.95 -5.17 -22.25
CA LEU A 6 55.54 -4.92 -22.56
C LEU A 6 55.41 -3.44 -22.95
N TYR A 7 55.23 -3.16 -24.23
CA TYR A 7 54.86 -1.83 -24.71
C TYR A 7 53.47 -1.49 -24.20
N GLN A 8 53.40 -0.77 -23.08
CA GLN A 8 52.15 -0.23 -22.57
C GLN A 8 51.74 0.97 -23.42
N HIS A 9 50.76 0.78 -24.30
CA HIS A 9 50.21 1.84 -25.15
C HIS A 9 49.41 2.81 -24.26
N GLN A 10 50.02 3.92 -23.84
CA GLN A 10 49.34 5.01 -23.16
C GLN A 10 48.73 5.97 -24.19
N GLN A 11 47.68 5.53 -24.90
CA GLN A 11 46.85 6.44 -25.67
C GLN A 11 45.93 7.19 -24.70
N GLY A 12 46.10 8.51 -24.60
CA GLY A 12 45.18 9.39 -23.89
C GLY A 12 43.86 9.55 -24.65
N PHE A 13 42.78 9.80 -23.93
CA PHE A 13 41.47 10.04 -24.54
C PHE A 13 41.46 11.29 -25.42
N SER A 14 40.88 11.17 -26.60
CA SER A 14 40.59 12.32 -27.45
C SER A 14 39.46 13.17 -26.84
N LEU A 15 39.53 14.49 -27.01
CA LEU A 15 38.42 15.39 -26.64
C LEU A 15 37.10 14.96 -27.31
N LEU A 16 37.17 14.42 -28.54
CA LEU A 16 36.01 13.91 -29.25
C LEU A 16 35.37 12.72 -28.53
N GLU A 17 36.19 11.79 -28.02
CA GLU A 17 35.71 10.61 -27.28
C GLU A 17 35.06 11.01 -25.96
N VAL A 18 35.62 12.01 -25.27
CA VAL A 18 35.04 12.54 -24.03
C VAL A 18 33.68 13.17 -24.29
N VAL A 19 33.54 13.97 -25.36
CA VAL A 19 32.25 14.58 -25.73
C VAL A 19 31.22 13.52 -26.14
N LEU A 20 31.64 12.51 -26.90
CA LEU A 20 30.79 11.37 -27.27
C LEU A 20 30.34 10.57 -26.04
N ALA A 21 31.27 10.26 -25.13
CA ALA A 21 30.97 9.57 -23.88
C ALA A 21 29.99 10.37 -23.01
N MET A 22 30.18 11.68 -22.87
CA MET A 22 29.25 12.57 -22.15
C MET A 22 27.87 12.60 -22.81
N THR A 23 27.81 12.60 -24.14
CA THR A 23 26.55 12.57 -24.89
C THR A 23 25.80 11.27 -24.64
N ILE A 24 26.48 10.12 -24.75
CA ILE A 24 25.89 8.80 -24.48
C ILE A 24 25.45 8.70 -23.02
N LEU A 25 26.26 9.17 -22.08
CA LEU A 25 25.92 9.20 -20.66
C LEU A 25 24.66 10.04 -20.41
N SER A 26 24.53 11.21 -21.05
CA SER A 26 23.37 12.08 -20.89
C SER A 26 22.06 11.41 -21.35
N LEU A 27 22.10 10.68 -22.47
CA LEU A 27 20.96 9.92 -22.98
C LEU A 27 20.61 8.76 -22.05
N ALA A 28 21.62 8.12 -21.45
CA ALA A 28 21.42 7.02 -20.50
C ALA A 28 20.84 7.48 -19.15
N MET A 29 21.04 8.73 -18.74
CA MET A 29 20.53 9.22 -17.45
C MET A 29 19.01 9.40 -17.43
N ILE A 30 18.37 9.67 -18.58
CA ILE A 30 16.92 9.89 -18.67
C ILE A 30 16.11 8.67 -18.17
N PRO A 31 16.34 7.43 -18.66
CA PRO A 31 15.61 6.27 -18.15
C PRO A 31 15.94 5.94 -16.69
N ILE A 32 17.18 6.16 -16.24
CA ILE A 32 17.58 5.92 -14.84
C ILE A 32 16.81 6.86 -13.90
N ALA A 33 16.75 8.15 -14.24
CA ALA A 33 15.99 9.13 -13.46
C ALA A 33 14.51 8.75 -13.37
N LYS A 34 13.89 8.36 -14.49
CA LYS A 34 12.49 7.89 -14.51
C LYS A 34 12.28 6.63 -13.67
N SER A 35 13.19 5.66 -13.74
CA SER A 35 13.13 4.43 -12.96
C SER A 35 13.23 4.70 -11.45
N LEU A 36 14.09 5.64 -11.04
CA LEU A 36 14.24 6.02 -9.64
C LEU A 36 12.97 6.66 -9.10
N SER A 37 12.39 7.63 -9.82
CA SER A 37 11.13 8.26 -9.43
C SER A 37 9.98 7.25 -9.35
N GLY A 38 9.89 6.33 -10.32
CA GLY A 38 8.89 5.26 -10.30
C GLY A 38 9.02 4.36 -9.08
N SER A 39 10.24 3.92 -8.75
CA SER A 39 10.48 3.04 -7.59
C SER A 39 10.13 3.72 -6.26
N LEU A 40 10.44 5.01 -6.11
CA LEU A 40 10.10 5.76 -4.89
C LEU A 40 8.58 5.89 -4.72
N ASN A 41 7.87 6.23 -5.80
CA ASN A 41 6.42 6.35 -5.76
C ASN A 41 5.74 5.03 -5.40
N ILE A 42 6.19 3.92 -5.98
CA ILE A 42 5.68 2.58 -5.64
C ILE A 42 5.91 2.26 -4.16
N GLY A 43 7.07 2.64 -3.60
CA GLY A 43 7.36 2.47 -2.18
C GLY A 43 6.40 3.24 -1.28
N PHE A 44 6.17 4.53 -1.59
CA PHE A 44 5.24 5.36 -0.83
C PHE A 44 3.79 4.87 -0.94
N ASP A 45 3.34 4.50 -2.14
CA ASP A 45 2.01 3.95 -2.36
C ASP A 45 1.82 2.62 -1.63
N GLY A 46 2.83 1.75 -1.67
CA GLY A 46 2.83 0.48 -0.93
C GLY A 46 2.75 0.69 0.58
N GLN A 47 3.52 1.64 1.14
CA GLN A 47 3.47 1.98 2.55
C GLN A 47 2.10 2.55 2.96
N ARG A 48 1.51 3.41 2.12
CA ARG A 48 0.18 3.98 2.34
C ARG A 48 -0.88 2.88 2.33
N LEU A 49 -0.86 1.99 1.34
CA LEU A 49 -1.82 0.89 1.23
C LEU A 49 -1.67 -0.11 2.38
N ALA A 50 -0.44 -0.45 2.75
CA ALA A 50 -0.18 -1.33 3.89
C ALA A 50 -0.73 -0.75 5.19
N SER A 51 -0.47 0.53 5.48
CA SER A 51 -0.99 1.17 6.69
C SER A 51 -2.52 1.24 6.72
N GLN A 52 -3.18 1.53 5.59
CA GLN A 52 -4.65 1.46 5.48
C GLN A 52 -5.17 0.05 5.70
N CYS A 53 -4.51 -0.98 5.17
CA CYS A 53 -4.90 -2.37 5.32
C CYS A 53 -4.77 -2.84 6.77
N TYR A 54 -3.64 -2.57 7.43
CA TYR A 54 -3.43 -2.91 8.84
C TYR A 54 -4.45 -2.20 9.73
N LEU A 55 -4.74 -0.93 9.46
CA LEU A 55 -5.76 -0.18 10.19
C LEU A 55 -7.15 -0.80 10.01
N ALA A 56 -7.51 -1.14 8.76
CA ALA A 56 -8.79 -1.76 8.47
C ALA A 56 -8.92 -3.12 9.17
N GLN A 57 -7.88 -3.96 9.14
CA GLN A 57 -7.90 -5.24 9.82
C GLN A 57 -8.03 -5.08 11.34
N ALA A 58 -7.20 -4.23 11.96
CA ALA A 58 -7.25 -3.98 13.39
C ALA A 58 -8.63 -3.48 13.85
N LYS A 59 -9.25 -2.58 13.08
CA LYS A 59 -10.59 -2.09 13.38
C LYS A 59 -11.68 -3.14 13.18
N MET A 60 -11.54 -3.96 12.14
CA MET A 60 -12.46 -5.07 11.92
C MET A 60 -12.40 -6.04 13.10
N GLU A 61 -11.20 -6.41 13.55
CA GLU A 61 -11.02 -7.26 14.72
C GLU A 61 -11.59 -6.65 16.00
N GLU A 62 -11.41 -5.34 16.21
CA GLU A 62 -11.99 -4.63 17.36
C GLU A 62 -13.53 -4.72 17.37
N ILE A 63 -14.18 -4.53 16.22
CA ILE A 63 -15.65 -4.64 16.11
C ILE A 63 -16.09 -6.10 16.25
N LEU A 64 -15.33 -7.05 15.71
CA LEU A 64 -15.57 -8.48 15.87
C LEU A 64 -15.27 -8.99 17.29
N ALA A 65 -14.57 -8.23 18.12
CA ALA A 65 -14.42 -8.51 19.54
C ALA A 65 -15.61 -7.99 20.37
N GLN A 66 -16.36 -7.01 19.86
CA GLN A 66 -17.55 -6.49 20.56
C GLN A 66 -18.68 -7.51 20.57
N GLU A 67 -19.53 -7.42 21.59
CA GLU A 67 -20.77 -8.19 21.67
C GLU A 67 -21.73 -7.78 20.55
N PHE A 68 -22.52 -8.74 20.08
CA PHE A 68 -23.46 -8.51 18.96
C PHE A 68 -24.35 -7.31 19.22
N ASP A 69 -24.92 -7.15 20.42
CA ASP A 69 -25.85 -6.06 20.74
C ASP A 69 -25.16 -4.70 20.89
N LEU A 70 -23.87 -4.66 21.21
CA LEU A 70 -23.09 -3.43 21.42
C LEU A 70 -22.45 -2.88 20.13
N MET A 71 -22.48 -3.65 19.04
CA MET A 71 -21.97 -3.18 17.75
C MET A 71 -22.78 -1.99 17.23
N ALA A 72 -22.08 -0.88 17.04
CA ALA A 72 -22.64 0.36 16.55
C ALA A 72 -21.80 0.96 15.42
N ASN A 73 -22.39 1.92 14.72
CA ASN A 73 -21.68 2.76 13.77
C ASN A 73 -20.60 3.57 14.50
N ALA A 74 -19.42 3.63 13.92
CA ALA A 74 -18.30 4.37 14.48
C ALA A 74 -17.51 5.02 13.35
N SER A 75 -16.85 6.14 13.64
CA SER A 75 -15.97 6.81 12.69
C SER A 75 -14.86 7.54 13.42
N GLY A 76 -13.73 7.71 12.76
CA GLY A 76 -12.62 8.47 13.29
C GLY A 76 -11.59 8.77 12.22
N THR A 77 -10.58 9.54 12.60
CA THR A 77 -9.51 9.99 11.69
C THR A 77 -8.13 9.63 12.18
N GLU A 78 -7.97 9.25 13.44
CA GLU A 78 -6.67 9.09 14.06
C GLU A 78 -6.53 7.74 14.74
N ILE A 79 -5.53 6.96 14.29
CA ILE A 79 -5.00 5.81 15.03
C ILE A 79 -3.49 5.74 14.79
N LEU A 80 -2.72 5.63 15.88
CA LEU A 80 -1.26 5.42 15.86
C LEU A 80 -0.47 6.54 15.13
N GLY A 81 -0.92 7.79 15.22
CA GLY A 81 -0.21 8.95 14.66
C GLY A 81 -0.30 9.12 13.15
N VAL A 82 -1.11 8.29 12.46
CA VAL A 82 -1.39 8.42 11.02
C VAL A 82 -2.83 8.87 10.82
N ASN A 83 -3.01 9.96 10.08
CA ASN A 83 -4.32 10.55 9.83
C ASN A 83 -5.01 9.84 8.65
N ILE A 84 -5.58 8.66 8.91
CA ILE A 84 -6.38 7.90 7.94
C ILE A 84 -7.84 7.90 8.41
N PRO A 85 -8.77 8.51 7.64
CA PRO A 85 -10.18 8.46 7.97
C PRO A 85 -10.70 7.03 7.85
N TRP A 86 -11.44 6.60 8.88
CA TRP A 86 -12.11 5.32 8.92
C TRP A 86 -13.57 5.47 9.34
N GLN A 87 -14.42 4.57 8.83
CA GLN A 87 -15.84 4.53 9.09
C GLN A 87 -16.35 3.09 9.13
N VAL A 88 -17.14 2.79 10.15
CA VAL A 88 -17.85 1.54 10.38
C VAL A 88 -19.33 1.80 10.21
N THR A 89 -19.94 1.01 9.33
CA THR A 89 -21.39 0.95 9.15
C THR A 89 -21.86 -0.45 9.51
N VAL A 90 -22.74 -0.54 10.50
CA VAL A 90 -23.40 -1.77 10.94
C VAL A 90 -24.86 -1.63 10.55
N SER A 91 -25.34 -2.54 9.70
CA SER A 91 -26.74 -2.64 9.33
C SER A 91 -27.27 -4.02 9.69
N LEU A 92 -28.53 -4.08 10.10
CA LEU A 92 -29.21 -5.35 10.31
C LEU A 92 -29.43 -6.02 8.95
N TYR A 93 -29.20 -7.32 8.89
CA TYR A 93 -29.41 -8.13 7.70
C TYR A 93 -30.36 -9.27 8.06
N ASP A 94 -31.49 -9.29 7.36
CA ASP A 94 -32.42 -10.42 7.35
C ASP A 94 -31.88 -11.45 6.34
N GLY A 95 -31.54 -12.63 6.85
CA GLY A 95 -30.89 -13.69 6.09
C GLY A 95 -31.81 -14.80 5.63
N ASP A 96 -33.02 -14.90 6.16
CA ASP A 96 -33.97 -15.95 5.81
C ASP A 96 -35.15 -15.44 4.97
N GLY A 97 -35.29 -14.11 4.84
CA GLY A 97 -36.21 -13.46 3.91
C GLY A 97 -37.67 -13.67 4.29
N ASP A 98 -37.92 -13.93 5.58
CA ASP A 98 -39.25 -14.06 6.10
C ASP A 98 -39.90 -12.67 6.33
N SER A 99 -41.15 -12.65 6.79
CA SER A 99 -41.90 -11.40 7.00
C SER A 99 -41.76 -10.85 8.42
N ILE A 100 -40.96 -11.52 9.25
CA ILE A 100 -40.77 -11.21 10.66
C ILE A 100 -39.41 -10.51 10.75
N GLY A 101 -39.40 -9.26 11.23
CA GLY A 101 -38.17 -8.49 11.34
C GLY A 101 -37.27 -8.98 12.47
N GLU A 102 -36.68 -10.17 12.33
CA GLU A 102 -35.72 -10.78 13.24
C GLU A 102 -34.32 -10.61 12.65
N PRO A 103 -33.54 -9.61 13.11
CA PRO A 103 -32.19 -9.43 12.61
C PRO A 103 -31.26 -10.50 13.17
N ASP A 104 -31.20 -11.63 12.51
CA ASP A 104 -30.31 -12.75 12.84
C ASP A 104 -28.83 -12.42 12.59
N LEU A 105 -28.60 -11.49 11.66
CA LEU A 105 -27.27 -11.10 11.20
C LEU A 105 -27.08 -9.58 11.28
N LYS A 106 -25.84 -9.19 11.58
CA LYS A 106 -25.35 -7.82 11.38
C LYS A 106 -24.37 -7.81 10.23
N TYR A 107 -24.66 -7.02 9.21
CA TYR A 107 -23.74 -6.69 8.14
C TYR A 107 -22.87 -5.52 8.57
N ILE A 108 -21.56 -5.73 8.52
CA ILE A 108 -20.55 -4.78 8.97
C ILE A 108 -19.72 -4.39 7.76
N ARG A 109 -19.74 -3.10 7.42
CA ARG A 109 -18.87 -2.49 6.41
C ARG A 109 -17.91 -1.54 7.10
N LEU A 110 -16.62 -1.80 6.93
CA LEU A 110 -15.55 -0.93 7.38
C LEU A 110 -14.85 -0.33 6.17
N LYS A 111 -14.68 0.99 6.17
CA LYS A 111 -13.88 1.72 5.19
C LYS A 111 -12.73 2.41 5.92
N ALA A 112 -11.50 2.25 5.44
CA ALA A 112 -10.32 2.96 5.94
C ALA A 112 -9.52 3.50 4.75
N GLY A 113 -9.62 4.81 4.49
CA GLY A 113 -9.08 5.41 3.27
C GLY A 113 -9.69 4.79 2.00
N ASP A 114 -8.85 4.14 1.20
CA ASP A 114 -9.23 3.48 -0.07
C ASP A 114 -9.59 1.99 0.12
N ILE A 115 -9.35 1.43 1.31
CA ILE A 115 -9.62 0.02 1.62
C ILE A 115 -11.03 -0.11 2.20
N GLN A 116 -11.77 -1.12 1.74
CA GLN A 116 -13.07 -1.49 2.25
C GLN A 116 -13.09 -2.97 2.59
N LEU A 117 -13.54 -3.28 3.80
CA LEU A 117 -13.75 -4.64 4.30
C LEU A 117 -15.21 -4.81 4.67
N GLU A 118 -15.74 -5.98 4.38
CA GLU A 118 -17.14 -6.32 4.64
C GLU A 118 -17.22 -7.69 5.28
N THR A 119 -18.10 -7.83 6.27
CA THR A 119 -18.32 -9.12 6.93
C THR A 119 -19.75 -9.21 7.46
N LEU A 120 -20.18 -10.45 7.70
CA LEU A 120 -21.43 -10.78 8.36
C LEU A 120 -21.11 -11.38 9.72
N ARG A 121 -21.78 -10.89 10.76
CA ARG A 121 -21.72 -11.48 12.10
C ARG A 121 -23.07 -12.07 12.43
N PHE A 122 -23.07 -13.31 12.92
CA PHE A 122 -24.25 -13.98 13.49
C PHE A 122 -24.35 -13.70 14.99
N ARG A 123 -25.58 -13.72 15.50
CA ARG A 123 -25.82 -13.78 16.94
C ARG A 123 -25.39 -15.16 17.46
N ALA A 124 -24.51 -15.21 18.47
CA ALA A 124 -24.19 -16.46 19.13
C ALA A 124 -25.37 -16.88 20.02
N LEU A 125 -25.85 -18.12 19.87
CA LEU A 125 -26.91 -18.74 20.67
C LEU A 125 -26.47 -18.98 22.12
#